data_AF-A0A9D8SX12-F1
#
_entry.id   AF-A0A9D8SX12-F1
#
_cell.length_a   1.000
_cell.length_b   1.000
_cell.length_c   1.000
_cell.angle_alpha   90.00
_cell.angle_beta   90.00
_cell.angle_gamma   90.00
#
_symmetry.space_group_name_H-M   'P 1'
#
loop_
_entity.id
_entity.type
_entity.pdbx_description
1 polymer ?
#
loop_
_entity_poly.entity_id
_entity_poly.type
_entity_poly.pdbx_seq_one_letter_code
_entity_poly.pdbx_strand_id
1 'polypeptide(L)'
;KKSREVAKKANLNNRKLRDCRFHFTDSRGKNLEDTCIFITEGDSASGSITKSRDVNYQAVFSLRGKPLNTFGKTKKVVYENDEFNLLQAALNIENGLEDLRYNKVIIATDADVDGMHIRLLMLTFFLQFFPDLVKKGHVYILQTPLFRVRNKKETRYCYTEEERLDAIASLGANPEITRFKGLGEISPDEFKAFIGKDMRLDQVKLRKEDAVSELLEFYMGKNTSERQNFMIENLVVEEDIV
;
A
#
# COMPACT_ATOMS: atom_id res chain seq x y z
N LYS A 1 -26.47 -2.48 13.81
CA LYS A 1 -26.85 -1.04 13.84
C LYS A 1 -26.03 -0.24 14.86
N LYS A 2 -26.05 -0.56 16.17
CA LYS A 2 -25.19 0.10 17.19
C LYS A 2 -23.69 0.07 16.86
N SER A 3 -23.14 -1.08 16.42
CA SER A 3 -21.71 -1.21 16.08
C SER A 3 -21.30 -0.32 14.89
N ARG A 4 -22.15 -0.22 13.85
CA ARG A 4 -21.94 0.69 12.71
C ARG A 4 -21.95 2.17 13.12
N GLU A 5 -22.79 2.57 14.08
CA GLU A 5 -22.84 3.95 14.58
C GLU A 5 -21.60 4.30 15.42
N VAL A 6 -21.13 3.38 16.26
CA VAL A 6 -19.89 3.54 17.03
C VAL A 6 -18.68 3.63 16.09
N ALA A 7 -18.58 2.74 15.10
CA ALA A 7 -17.53 2.79 14.10
C ALA A 7 -17.57 4.10 13.29
N LYS A 8 -18.75 4.58 12.89
CA LYS A 8 -18.89 5.89 12.21
C LYS A 8 -18.41 7.04 13.09
N LYS A 9 -18.74 7.04 14.39
CA LYS A 9 -18.30 8.10 15.32
C LYS A 9 -16.80 8.07 15.59
N ALA A 10 -16.19 6.89 15.69
CA ALA A 10 -14.74 6.73 15.81
C ALA A 10 -14.02 7.27 14.55
N ASN A 11 -14.57 6.97 13.37
CA ASN A 11 -13.99 7.40 12.10
C ASN A 11 -14.12 8.89 11.81
N LEU A 12 -15.21 9.53 12.24
CA LEU A 12 -15.36 11.00 12.16
C LEU A 12 -14.24 11.73 12.91
N ASN A 13 -13.70 11.13 13.96
CA ASN A 13 -12.61 11.68 14.76
C ASN A 13 -11.23 11.13 14.37
N ASN A 14 -11.15 10.26 13.36
CA ASN A 14 -9.91 9.65 12.93
C ASN A 14 -9.10 10.63 12.09
N ARG A 15 -8.14 11.32 12.72
CA ARG A 15 -7.33 12.37 12.09
C ARG A 15 -6.46 11.86 10.93
N LYS A 16 -6.20 10.55 10.86
CA LYS A 16 -5.41 9.90 9.82
C LYS A 16 -6.22 9.45 8.62
N LEU A 17 -7.55 9.42 8.73
CA LEU A 17 -8.44 8.98 7.68
C LEU A 17 -8.99 10.19 6.90
N ARG A 18 -8.73 10.20 5.60
CA ARG A 18 -9.46 11.01 4.61
C ARG A 18 -10.44 10.11 3.89
N ASP A 19 -11.63 10.04 4.44
CA ASP A 19 -12.66 9.10 4.02
C ASP A 19 -13.23 9.39 2.62
N CYS A 20 -13.87 8.39 2.03
CA CYS A 20 -14.70 8.52 0.83
C CYS A 20 -16.19 8.54 1.17
N ARG A 21 -17.03 8.92 0.21
CA ARG A 21 -18.47 9.10 0.45
C ARG A 21 -19.25 7.79 0.49
N PHE A 22 -18.86 6.81 -0.32
CA PHE A 22 -19.51 5.51 -0.41
C PHE A 22 -18.57 4.41 0.05
N HIS A 23 -19.10 3.47 0.82
CA HIS A 23 -18.38 2.31 1.34
C HIS A 23 -18.89 1.02 0.71
N PHE A 24 -18.06 -0.01 0.71
CA PHE A 24 -18.31 -1.30 0.06
C PHE A 24 -19.67 -1.92 0.45
N THR A 25 -20.05 -1.79 1.72
CA THR A 25 -21.24 -2.41 2.31
C THR A 25 -22.45 -1.45 2.41
N ASP A 26 -22.39 -0.30 1.74
CA ASP A 26 -23.52 0.63 1.67
C ASP A 26 -24.64 0.08 0.77
N SER A 27 -25.89 0.34 1.16
CA SER A 27 -27.05 -0.06 0.34
C SER A 27 -27.33 0.88 -0.83
N ARG A 28 -26.66 2.04 -0.87
CA ARG A 28 -26.84 3.09 -1.88
C ARG A 28 -25.47 3.50 -2.41
N GLY A 29 -25.19 3.12 -3.64
CA GLY A 29 -23.99 3.47 -4.38
C GLY A 29 -23.91 2.67 -5.67
N LYS A 30 -23.19 3.19 -6.66
CA LYS A 30 -22.86 2.44 -7.88
C LYS A 30 -21.40 1.99 -7.75
N ASN A 31 -21.07 0.82 -8.31
CA ASN A 31 -19.70 0.31 -8.36
C ASN A 31 -19.01 0.26 -6.98
N LEU A 32 -19.71 -0.21 -5.94
CA LEU A 32 -19.13 -0.31 -4.59
C LEU A 32 -17.92 -1.26 -4.52
N GLU A 33 -17.80 -2.18 -5.47
CA GLU A 33 -16.63 -3.04 -5.69
C GLU A 33 -15.35 -2.24 -6.01
N ASP A 34 -15.48 -1.02 -6.52
CA ASP A 34 -14.35 -0.13 -6.81
C ASP A 34 -13.90 0.68 -5.59
N THR A 35 -14.62 0.58 -4.47
CA THR A 35 -14.24 1.29 -3.24
C THR A 35 -12.89 0.81 -2.75
N CYS A 36 -12.00 1.75 -2.47
CA CYS A 36 -10.67 1.44 -2.00
C CYS A 36 -10.21 2.40 -0.91
N ILE A 37 -9.21 1.98 -0.16
CA ILE A 37 -8.46 2.82 0.76
C ILE A 37 -6.97 2.67 0.48
N PHE A 38 -6.29 3.79 0.29
CA PHE A 38 -4.85 3.85 0.16
C PHE A 38 -4.21 4.05 1.53
N ILE A 39 -3.38 3.11 1.97
CA ILE A 39 -2.56 3.22 3.16
C ILE A 39 -1.20 3.76 2.72
N THR A 40 -0.89 4.99 3.10
CA THR A 40 0.35 5.66 2.69
C THR A 40 1.35 5.73 3.83
N GLU A 41 2.64 5.72 3.50
CA GLU A 41 3.74 5.86 4.46
C GLU A 41 3.70 7.15 5.30
N GLY A 42 3.27 8.26 4.72
CA GLY A 42 3.20 9.54 5.43
C GLY A 42 2.44 10.63 4.71
N ASP A 43 2.41 11.82 5.33
CA ASP A 43 1.57 12.94 4.91
C ASP A 43 1.91 13.50 3.52
N SER A 44 3.16 13.34 3.07
CA SER A 44 3.59 13.75 1.72
C SER A 44 2.85 12.95 0.64
N ALA A 45 2.99 11.62 0.66
CA ALA A 45 2.28 10.72 -0.25
C ALA A 45 0.76 10.83 -0.08
N SER A 46 0.28 10.89 1.16
CA SER A 46 -1.13 11.13 1.47
C SER A 46 -1.67 12.42 0.83
N GLY A 47 -0.89 13.49 0.82
CA GLY A 47 -1.25 14.77 0.21
C GLY A 47 -1.44 14.67 -1.30
N SER A 48 -0.52 14.00 -2.00
CA SER A 48 -0.61 13.77 -3.45
C SER A 48 -1.84 12.94 -3.82
N ILE A 49 -2.08 11.82 -3.12
CA ILE A 49 -3.25 10.97 -3.36
C ILE A 49 -4.54 11.72 -3.03
N THR A 50 -4.59 12.43 -1.91
CA THR A 50 -5.79 13.16 -1.49
C THR A 50 -6.24 14.20 -2.52
N LYS A 51 -5.30 14.86 -3.19
CA LYS A 51 -5.60 15.84 -4.25
C LYS A 51 -6.07 15.19 -5.56
N SER A 52 -5.74 13.93 -5.79
CA SER A 52 -5.92 13.24 -7.07
C SER A 52 -7.11 12.26 -7.07
N ARG A 53 -7.49 11.76 -5.89
CA ARG A 53 -8.47 10.69 -5.69
C ARG A 53 -9.89 11.07 -6.13
N ASP A 54 -10.67 10.06 -6.50
CA ASP A 54 -12.13 10.18 -6.52
C ASP A 54 -12.68 10.10 -5.08
N VAL A 55 -13.09 11.24 -4.54
CA VAL A 55 -13.64 11.37 -3.19
C VAL A 55 -14.89 10.52 -2.94
N ASN A 56 -15.55 10.02 -3.99
CA ASN A 56 -16.72 9.17 -3.83
C ASN A 56 -16.34 7.75 -3.40
N TYR A 57 -15.24 7.18 -3.91
CA TYR A 57 -14.92 5.75 -3.76
C TYR A 57 -13.53 5.46 -3.18
N GLN A 58 -12.62 6.43 -3.20
CA GLN A 58 -11.22 6.22 -2.82
C GLN A 58 -10.93 6.97 -1.53
N ALA A 59 -10.62 6.28 -0.44
CA ALA A 59 -10.19 6.86 0.83
C ALA A 59 -8.66 6.82 0.96
N VAL A 60 -8.12 7.59 1.91
CA VAL A 60 -6.68 7.62 2.21
C VAL A 60 -6.47 7.53 3.72
N PHE A 61 -5.53 6.69 4.14
CA PHE A 61 -5.08 6.56 5.52
C PHE A 61 -3.58 6.84 5.61
N SER A 62 -3.20 7.87 6.38
CA SER A 62 -1.81 8.28 6.56
C SER A 62 -1.18 7.59 7.77
N LEU A 63 -0.19 6.71 7.54
CA LEU A 63 0.69 6.21 8.59
C LEU A 63 1.62 7.34 9.08
N ARG A 64 2.22 7.16 10.25
CA ARG A 64 3.26 8.07 10.74
C ARG A 64 4.51 7.26 11.06
N GLY A 65 5.49 7.35 10.17
CA GLY A 65 6.73 6.59 10.29
C GLY A 65 6.50 5.08 10.13
N LYS A 66 7.51 4.31 10.52
CA LYS A 66 7.47 2.84 10.38
C LYS A 66 6.46 2.24 11.37
N PRO A 67 5.47 1.46 10.89
CA PRO A 67 4.53 0.78 11.77
C PRO A 67 5.25 -0.14 12.77
N LEU A 68 4.64 -0.40 13.91
CA LEU A 68 5.17 -1.37 14.87
C LEU A 68 5.24 -2.75 14.21
N ASN A 69 6.38 -3.45 14.34
CA ASN A 69 6.46 -4.86 13.99
C ASN A 69 5.53 -5.67 14.91
N THR A 70 4.45 -6.19 14.33
CA THR A 70 3.40 -6.92 15.05
C THR A 70 3.68 -8.42 15.16
N PHE A 71 4.78 -8.90 14.56
CA PHE A 71 5.18 -10.30 14.66
C PHE A 71 5.40 -10.72 16.12
N GLY A 72 4.75 -11.81 16.53
CA GLY A 72 4.80 -12.31 17.91
C GLY A 72 4.17 -11.38 18.97
N LYS A 73 3.48 -10.31 18.58
CA LYS A 73 2.73 -9.44 19.50
C LYS A 73 1.33 -10.00 19.75
N THR A 74 0.79 -9.72 20.93
CA THR A 74 -0.60 -10.07 21.26
C THR A 74 -1.58 -9.07 20.66
N LYS A 75 -2.85 -9.47 20.49
CA LYS A 75 -3.93 -8.56 20.04
C LYS A 75 -4.01 -7.30 20.89
N LYS A 76 -3.84 -7.43 22.22
CA LYS A 76 -3.85 -6.31 23.16
C LYS A 76 -2.83 -5.23 22.79
N VAL A 77 -1.57 -5.61 22.52
CA VAL A 77 -0.51 -4.66 22.16
C VAL A 77 -0.83 -3.95 20.84
N VAL A 78 -1.39 -4.67 19.87
CA VAL A 78 -1.79 -4.10 18.58
C VAL A 78 -2.98 -3.15 18.74
N TYR A 79 -3.90 -3.44 19.66
CA TYR A 79 -5.08 -2.60 19.92
C TYR A 79 -4.74 -1.34 20.71
N GLU A 80 -3.73 -1.41 21.60
CA GLU A 80 -3.20 -0.26 22.32
C GLU A 80 -2.31 0.63 21.44
N ASN A 81 -1.87 0.13 20.28
CA ASN A 81 -1.14 0.94 19.31
C ASN A 81 -2.10 1.83 18.51
N ASP A 82 -1.91 3.15 18.63
CA ASP A 82 -2.78 4.13 17.98
C ASP A 82 -2.88 3.95 16.45
N GLU A 83 -1.78 3.65 15.75
CA GLU A 83 -1.78 3.47 14.29
C GLU A 83 -2.70 2.31 13.88
N PHE A 84 -2.51 1.15 14.49
CA PHE A 84 -3.31 -0.04 14.18
C PHE A 84 -4.73 0.07 14.70
N ASN A 85 -4.97 0.71 15.85
CA ASN A 85 -6.31 0.94 16.36
C ASN A 85 -7.12 1.80 15.38
N LEU A 86 -6.55 2.93 14.94
CA LEU A 86 -7.19 3.84 13.99
C LEU A 86 -7.38 3.18 12.62
N LEU A 87 -6.44 2.34 12.16
CA LEU A 87 -6.58 1.61 10.91
C LEU A 87 -7.69 0.55 10.98
N GLN A 88 -7.76 -0.22 12.07
CA GLN A 88 -8.82 -1.21 12.28
C GLN A 88 -10.20 -0.55 12.30
N ALA A 89 -10.32 0.60 12.98
CA ALA A 89 -11.53 1.40 12.99
C ALA A 89 -11.86 1.93 11.59
N ALA A 90 -10.86 2.39 10.83
CA ALA A 90 -11.02 2.85 9.46
C ALA A 90 -11.55 1.76 8.54
N LEU A 91 -11.07 0.52 8.67
CA LEU A 91 -11.50 -0.63 7.85
C LEU A 91 -12.78 -1.29 8.38
N ASN A 92 -13.08 -1.13 9.67
CA ASN A 92 -14.15 -1.77 10.43
C ASN A 92 -14.04 -3.31 10.42
N ILE A 93 -12.87 -3.82 10.78
CA ILE A 93 -12.51 -5.26 10.67
C ILE A 93 -12.41 -6.00 12.01
N GLU A 94 -12.62 -5.32 13.13
CA GLU A 94 -12.46 -5.90 14.48
C GLU A 94 -13.33 -7.15 14.71
N ASN A 95 -14.56 -7.13 14.20
CA ASN A 95 -15.55 -8.19 14.38
C ASN A 95 -15.72 -9.07 13.12
N GLY A 96 -14.75 -9.06 12.22
CA GLY A 96 -14.81 -9.74 10.93
C GLY A 96 -15.08 -8.80 9.75
N LEU A 97 -15.45 -9.36 8.61
CA LEU A 97 -15.47 -8.66 7.32
C LEU A 97 -16.88 -8.33 6.81
N GLU A 98 -17.93 -8.63 7.58
CA GLU A 98 -19.33 -8.40 7.16
C GLU A 98 -19.65 -6.92 6.91
N ASP A 99 -19.07 -6.04 7.73
CA ASP A 99 -19.21 -4.60 7.63
C ASP A 99 -17.91 -3.94 7.09
N LEU A 100 -17.13 -4.67 6.28
CA LEU A 100 -15.91 -4.13 5.66
C LEU A 100 -16.25 -2.87 4.85
N ARG A 101 -15.44 -1.82 5.04
CA ARG A 101 -15.75 -0.49 4.48
C ARG A 101 -15.24 -0.27 3.07
N TYR A 102 -14.19 -0.97 2.65
CA TYR A 102 -13.59 -0.81 1.33
C TYR A 102 -13.28 -2.19 0.76
N ASN A 103 -13.62 -2.39 -0.51
CA ASN A 103 -13.35 -3.67 -1.17
C ASN A 103 -11.85 -3.89 -1.39
N LYS A 104 -11.10 -2.81 -1.64
CA LYS A 104 -9.65 -2.86 -1.87
C LYS A 104 -8.90 -2.08 -0.79
N VAL A 105 -8.05 -2.77 -0.04
CA VAL A 105 -7.08 -2.20 0.90
C VAL A 105 -5.73 -2.16 0.19
N ILE A 106 -5.31 -0.96 -0.22
CA ILE A 106 -4.16 -0.77 -1.09
C ILE A 106 -3.01 -0.17 -0.28
N ILE A 107 -1.91 -0.90 -0.15
CA ILE A 107 -0.66 -0.40 0.43
C ILE A 107 0.06 0.42 -0.65
N ALA A 108 0.14 1.73 -0.43
CA ALA A 108 0.73 2.70 -1.35
C ALA A 108 1.97 3.33 -0.71
N THR A 109 3.08 2.63 -0.83
CA THR A 109 4.40 3.07 -0.33
C THR A 109 5.30 3.48 -1.48
N ASP A 110 6.36 4.22 -1.15
CA ASP A 110 7.40 4.57 -2.12
C ASP A 110 8.15 3.30 -2.58
N ALA A 111 8.82 3.39 -3.73
CA ALA A 111 9.58 2.28 -4.33
C ALA A 111 11.03 2.24 -3.83
N ASP A 112 11.27 2.71 -2.61
CA ASP A 112 12.56 2.72 -1.94
C ASP A 112 12.62 1.66 -0.82
N VAL A 113 13.77 1.59 -0.14
CA VAL A 113 14.03 0.62 0.93
C VAL A 113 13.11 0.80 2.13
N ASP A 114 12.69 2.04 2.43
CA ASP A 114 11.82 2.35 3.56
C ASP A 114 10.37 1.98 3.26
N GLY A 115 9.90 2.27 2.05
CA GLY A 115 8.59 1.86 1.54
C GLY A 115 8.46 0.34 1.49
N MET A 116 9.50 -0.37 1.04
CA MET A 116 9.54 -1.85 1.10
C MET A 116 9.42 -2.38 2.53
N HIS A 117 10.08 -1.76 3.50
CA HIS A 117 9.99 -2.18 4.90
C HIS A 117 8.59 -1.92 5.48
N ILE A 118 7.99 -0.75 5.21
CA ILE A 118 6.61 -0.44 5.64
C ILE A 118 5.62 -1.42 5.04
N ARG A 119 5.78 -1.76 3.75
CA ARG A 119 4.98 -2.78 3.08
C ARG A 119 5.05 -4.11 3.83
N LEU A 120 6.24 -4.57 4.19
CA LEU A 120 6.41 -5.82 4.94
C LEU A 120 5.75 -5.77 6.33
N LEU A 121 5.88 -4.65 7.06
CA LEU A 121 5.24 -4.46 8.37
C LEU A 121 3.71 -4.50 8.28
N MET A 122 3.15 -3.86 7.25
CA MET A 122 1.71 -3.86 6.99
C MET A 122 1.20 -5.24 6.58
N LEU A 123 1.92 -5.96 5.71
CA LEU A 123 1.60 -7.33 5.33
C LEU A 123 1.63 -8.26 6.55
N THR A 124 2.64 -8.13 7.41
CA THR A 124 2.76 -8.91 8.65
C THR A 124 1.54 -8.70 9.54
N PHE A 125 1.11 -7.44 9.72
CA PHE A 125 -0.10 -7.12 10.47
C PHE A 125 -1.35 -7.78 9.87
N PHE A 126 -1.57 -7.65 8.56
CA PHE A 126 -2.75 -8.26 7.92
C PHE A 126 -2.72 -9.78 7.96
N LEU A 127 -1.58 -10.41 7.68
CA LEU A 127 -1.45 -11.87 7.67
C LEU A 127 -1.65 -12.47 9.07
N GLN A 128 -1.15 -11.82 10.12
CA GLN A 128 -1.22 -12.35 11.48
C GLN A 128 -2.56 -12.08 12.17
N PHE A 129 -3.13 -10.90 11.98
CA PHE A 129 -4.33 -10.49 12.74
C PHE A 129 -5.62 -10.55 11.91
N PHE A 130 -5.53 -10.40 10.59
CA PHE A 130 -6.67 -10.36 9.67
C PHE A 130 -6.45 -11.23 8.42
N PRO A 131 -6.03 -12.50 8.54
CA PRO A 131 -5.69 -13.35 7.40
C PRO A 131 -6.85 -13.51 6.43
N ASP A 132 -8.09 -13.46 6.90
CA ASP A 132 -9.29 -13.58 6.05
C ASP A 132 -9.44 -12.40 5.09
N LEU A 133 -8.91 -11.21 5.43
CA LEU A 133 -8.89 -10.05 4.53
C LEU A 133 -8.00 -10.33 3.31
N VAL A 134 -6.87 -11.00 3.55
CA VAL A 134 -5.93 -11.44 2.49
C VAL A 134 -6.52 -12.61 1.70
N LYS A 135 -7.04 -13.64 2.37
CA LYS A 135 -7.62 -14.84 1.73
C LYS A 135 -8.79 -14.52 0.82
N LYS A 136 -9.61 -13.53 1.18
CA LYS A 136 -10.73 -13.05 0.34
C LYS A 136 -10.29 -12.09 -0.76
N GLY A 137 -9.00 -11.77 -0.85
CA GLY A 137 -8.44 -11.01 -1.96
C GLY A 137 -8.65 -9.50 -1.87
N HIS A 138 -8.81 -8.95 -0.66
CA HIS A 138 -9.02 -7.51 -0.47
C HIS A 138 -7.73 -6.70 -0.34
N VAL A 139 -6.56 -7.33 -0.13
CA VAL A 139 -5.29 -6.62 0.10
C VAL A 139 -4.47 -6.54 -1.19
N TYR A 140 -4.01 -5.33 -1.52
CA TYR A 140 -3.26 -5.03 -2.73
C TYR A 140 -2.04 -4.15 -2.41
N ILE A 141 -1.05 -4.20 -3.29
CA ILE A 141 0.08 -3.27 -3.31
C ILE A 141 -0.06 -2.41 -4.56
N LEU A 142 0.06 -1.08 -4.40
CA LEU A 142 0.10 -0.17 -5.53
C LEU A 142 1.48 -0.25 -6.19
N GLN A 143 1.51 -0.53 -7.49
CA GLN A 143 2.72 -0.34 -8.27
C GLN A 143 2.85 1.13 -8.66
N THR A 144 4.04 1.67 -8.48
CA THR A 144 4.34 3.07 -8.72
C THR A 144 5.47 3.15 -9.75
N PRO A 145 5.41 4.09 -10.71
CA PRO A 145 6.43 4.17 -11.73
C PRO A 145 7.76 4.62 -11.11
N LEU A 146 8.84 3.98 -11.55
CA LEU A 146 10.21 4.35 -11.17
C LEU A 146 10.75 5.50 -12.03
N PHE A 147 10.32 5.54 -13.30
CA PHE A 147 10.79 6.53 -14.26
C PHE A 147 9.65 7.10 -15.11
N ARG A 148 9.88 8.31 -15.60
CA ARG A 148 9.13 8.92 -16.70
C ARG A 148 10.10 9.22 -17.82
N VAL A 149 9.83 8.70 -19.01
CA VAL A 149 10.62 8.97 -20.23
C VAL A 149 9.71 9.70 -21.20
N ARG A 150 10.10 10.89 -21.65
CA ARG A 150 9.26 11.72 -22.52
C ARG A 150 10.03 12.42 -23.61
N ASN A 151 9.35 12.71 -24.71
CA ASN A 151 9.79 13.66 -25.73
C ASN A 151 8.70 14.73 -25.96
N LYS A 152 8.81 15.52 -27.04
CA LYS A 152 7.83 16.56 -27.37
C LYS A 152 6.43 16.03 -27.72
N LYS A 153 6.29 14.75 -28.05
CA LYS A 153 5.06 14.13 -28.56
C LYS A 153 4.45 13.11 -27.60
N GLU A 154 5.27 12.36 -26.87
CA GLU A 154 4.85 11.19 -26.09
C GLU A 154 5.54 11.18 -24.71
N THR A 155 4.80 10.71 -23.70
CA THR A 155 5.28 10.48 -22.32
C THR A 155 4.97 9.03 -21.95
N ARG A 156 5.98 8.30 -21.46
CA ARG A 156 5.86 6.92 -20.96
C ARG A 156 6.28 6.85 -19.49
N TYR A 157 5.50 6.12 -18.70
CA TYR A 157 5.83 5.81 -17.30
C TYR A 157 6.32 4.37 -17.23
N CYS A 158 7.49 4.17 -16.63
CA CYS A 158 8.20 2.90 -16.59
C CYS A 158 8.30 2.42 -15.14
N TYR A 159 7.97 1.16 -14.91
CA TYR A 159 7.90 0.49 -13.63
C TYR A 159 9.10 -0.43 -13.39
N THR A 160 9.88 -0.71 -14.44
CA THR A 160 11.14 -1.45 -14.36
C THR A 160 12.24 -0.73 -15.15
N GLU A 161 13.48 -1.15 -14.94
CA GLU A 161 14.63 -0.65 -15.70
C GLU A 161 14.55 -1.09 -17.17
N GLU A 162 14.05 -2.29 -17.45
CA GLU A 162 13.83 -2.78 -18.81
C GLU A 162 12.80 -1.90 -19.55
N GLU A 163 11.66 -1.60 -18.91
CA GLU A 163 10.66 -0.69 -19.48
C GLU A 163 11.26 0.69 -19.78
N ARG A 164 12.21 1.16 -18.95
CA ARG A 164 12.92 2.43 -19.16
C ARG A 164 13.81 2.36 -20.40
N LEU A 165 14.62 1.31 -20.56
CA LEU A 165 15.50 1.13 -21.71
C LEU A 165 14.71 1.03 -23.01
N ASP A 166 13.62 0.27 -23.01
CA ASP A 166 12.71 0.13 -24.15
C ASP A 166 12.04 1.45 -24.52
N ALA A 167 11.63 2.24 -23.52
CA ALA A 167 11.09 3.57 -23.75
C ALA A 167 12.14 4.51 -24.38
N ILE A 168 13.38 4.52 -23.86
CA ILE A 168 14.47 5.34 -24.43
C ILE A 168 14.72 4.97 -25.89
N ALA A 169 14.84 3.67 -26.20
CA ALA A 169 15.05 3.18 -27.56
C ALA A 169 13.90 3.58 -28.50
N SER A 170 12.65 3.51 -28.02
CA SER A 170 11.46 3.84 -28.81
C SER A 170 11.29 5.34 -29.07
N LEU A 171 11.58 6.19 -28.08
CA LEU A 171 11.32 7.63 -28.15
C LEU A 171 12.37 8.41 -28.96
N GLY A 172 13.47 7.75 -29.35
CA GLY A 172 14.46 8.27 -30.29
C GLY A 172 15.48 9.22 -29.66
N ALA A 173 15.89 10.25 -30.39
CA ALA A 173 16.99 11.11 -29.96
C ALA A 173 16.64 11.97 -28.72
N ASN A 174 17.43 11.82 -27.66
CA ASN A 174 17.44 12.62 -26.43
C ASN A 174 16.08 12.78 -25.73
N PRO A 175 15.43 11.69 -25.29
CA PRO A 175 14.27 11.80 -24.43
C PRO A 175 14.66 12.39 -23.06
N GLU A 176 13.78 13.19 -22.48
CA GLU A 176 13.89 13.62 -21.09
C GLU A 176 13.52 12.44 -20.17
N ILE A 177 14.43 12.09 -19.27
CA ILE A 177 14.25 11.01 -18.30
C ILE A 177 14.17 11.61 -16.90
N THR A 178 13.10 11.30 -16.18
CA THR A 178 12.90 11.67 -14.78
C THR A 178 12.82 10.39 -13.96
N ARG A 179 13.60 10.27 -12.88
CA ARG A 179 13.46 9.20 -11.88
C ARG A 179 12.62 9.72 -10.73
N PHE A 180 11.58 8.98 -10.35
CA PHE A 180 10.78 9.30 -9.16
C PHE A 180 11.46 8.68 -7.93
N LYS A 181 11.72 9.48 -6.90
CA LYS A 181 12.26 8.95 -5.64
C LYS A 181 11.15 8.57 -4.65
N GLY A 182 9.99 9.19 -4.77
CA GLY A 182 8.86 8.93 -3.89
C GLY A 182 7.55 9.46 -4.46
N LEU A 183 6.44 9.04 -3.86
CA LEU A 183 5.09 9.37 -4.33
C LEU A 183 4.76 10.86 -4.21
N GLY A 184 5.46 11.58 -3.33
CA GLY A 184 5.31 13.02 -3.15
C GLY A 184 5.85 13.87 -4.30
N GLU A 185 6.74 13.31 -5.14
CA GLU A 185 7.36 14.05 -6.26
C GLU A 185 6.50 14.08 -7.52
N ILE A 186 5.49 13.21 -7.57
CA ILE A 186 4.57 13.08 -8.70
C ILE A 186 3.48 14.16 -8.56
N SER A 187 3.24 14.91 -9.64
CA SER A 187 2.20 15.93 -9.64
C SER A 187 0.79 15.29 -9.51
N PRO A 188 -0.19 15.96 -8.86
CA PRO A 188 -1.53 15.38 -8.70
C PRO A 188 -2.21 14.97 -10.01
N ASP A 189 -1.98 15.73 -11.08
CA ASP A 189 -2.56 15.42 -12.39
C ASP A 189 -1.97 14.13 -12.99
N GLU A 190 -0.67 13.89 -12.82
CA GLU A 190 -0.03 12.63 -13.22
C GLU A 190 -0.48 11.48 -12.31
N PHE A 191 -0.52 11.72 -11.00
CA PHE A 191 -0.90 10.70 -10.02
C PHE A 191 -2.31 10.15 -10.26
N LYS A 192 -3.23 11.02 -10.69
CA LYS A 192 -4.61 10.64 -11.04
C LYS A 192 -4.68 9.53 -12.09
N ALA A 193 -3.72 9.47 -13.02
CA ALA A 193 -3.63 8.39 -13.99
C ALA A 193 -3.24 7.05 -13.32
N PHE A 194 -2.40 7.08 -12.29
CA PHE A 194 -1.91 5.88 -11.59
C PHE A 194 -2.92 5.27 -10.63
N ILE A 195 -3.85 6.07 -10.09
CA ILE A 195 -4.93 5.60 -9.22
C ILE A 195 -6.29 5.58 -9.92
N GLY A 196 -6.28 5.67 -11.25
CA GLY A 196 -7.47 5.62 -12.09
C GLY A 196 -7.96 4.19 -12.35
N LYS A 197 -8.68 4.00 -13.47
CA LYS A 197 -9.20 2.69 -13.88
C LYS A 197 -8.11 1.69 -14.25
N ASP A 198 -7.01 2.19 -14.81
CA ASP A 198 -5.87 1.40 -15.28
C ASP A 198 -4.77 1.25 -14.22
N MET A 199 -5.12 1.47 -12.95
CA MET A 199 -4.21 1.33 -11.82
C MET A 199 -3.60 -0.07 -11.79
N ARG A 200 -2.26 -0.12 -11.73
CA ARG A 200 -1.51 -1.36 -11.59
C ARG A 200 -1.48 -1.79 -10.12
N LEU A 201 -2.18 -2.88 -9.80
CA LEU A 201 -2.27 -3.43 -8.45
C LEU A 201 -1.76 -4.88 -8.41
N ASP A 202 -0.87 -5.16 -7.46
CA ASP A 202 -0.50 -6.52 -7.12
C ASP A 202 -1.39 -7.03 -5.99
N GLN A 203 -2.24 -8.01 -6.28
CA GLN A 203 -3.07 -8.64 -5.26
C GLN A 203 -2.21 -9.55 -4.37
N VAL A 204 -2.27 -9.35 -3.06
CA VAL A 204 -1.61 -10.22 -2.09
C VAL A 204 -2.41 -11.51 -2.00
N LYS A 205 -1.80 -12.63 -2.34
CA LYS A 205 -2.42 -13.96 -2.30
C LYS A 205 -1.84 -14.77 -1.17
N LEU A 206 -2.69 -15.60 -0.55
CA LEU A 206 -2.31 -16.56 0.47
C LEU A 206 -2.85 -17.93 0.09
N ARG A 207 -1.96 -18.85 -0.27
CA ARG A 207 -2.27 -20.26 -0.54
C ARG A 207 -2.08 -21.08 0.74
N LYS A 208 -2.74 -22.24 0.80
CA LYS A 208 -2.63 -23.14 1.97
C LYS A 208 -1.22 -23.71 2.16
N GLU A 209 -0.49 -23.83 1.06
CA GLU A 209 0.87 -24.37 0.98
C GLU A 209 1.95 -23.32 1.26
N ASP A 210 1.57 -22.04 1.37
CA ASP A 210 2.52 -20.98 1.69
C ASP A 210 2.95 -21.13 3.16
N ALA A 211 4.25 -21.35 3.39
CA ALA A 211 4.87 -21.40 4.71
C ALA A 211 4.98 -20.01 5.36
N VAL A 212 3.87 -19.26 5.38
CA VAL A 212 3.85 -17.84 5.80
C VAL A 212 4.31 -17.67 7.23
N SER A 213 4.00 -18.61 8.13
CA SER A 213 4.47 -18.54 9.51
C SER A 213 6.00 -18.59 9.59
N GLU A 214 6.63 -19.50 8.83
CA GLU A 214 8.09 -19.68 8.81
C GLU A 214 8.78 -18.48 8.15
N LEU A 215 8.23 -18.00 7.02
CA LEU A 215 8.73 -16.80 6.34
C LEU A 215 8.64 -15.57 7.25
N LEU A 216 7.50 -15.35 7.92
CA LEU A 216 7.35 -14.24 8.85
C LEU A 216 8.26 -14.40 10.06
N GLU A 217 8.45 -15.62 10.58
CA GLU A 217 9.38 -15.87 11.67
C GLU A 217 10.82 -15.52 11.28
N PHE A 218 11.26 -15.92 10.09
CA PHE A 218 12.59 -15.61 9.60
C PHE A 218 12.80 -14.11 9.36
N TYR A 219 11.86 -13.46 8.66
CA TYR A 219 12.01 -12.05 8.27
C TYR A 219 11.62 -11.05 9.36
N MET A 220 10.78 -11.42 10.32
CA MET A 220 10.23 -10.52 11.34
C MET A 220 10.50 -10.96 12.79
N GLY A 221 11.07 -12.14 13.00
CA GLY A 221 11.42 -12.70 14.30
C GLY A 221 12.74 -12.18 14.88
N LYS A 222 13.21 -12.84 15.93
CA LYS A 222 14.38 -12.43 16.75
C LYS A 222 15.70 -13.09 16.33
N ASN A 223 15.72 -13.82 15.23
CA ASN A 223 16.87 -14.54 14.67
C ASN A 223 17.84 -13.60 13.92
N THR A 224 18.31 -12.55 14.59
CA THR A 224 19.14 -11.51 13.95
C THR A 224 20.39 -12.06 13.29
N SER A 225 21.15 -12.92 13.97
CA SER A 225 22.41 -13.45 13.43
C SER A 225 22.22 -14.32 12.19
N GLU A 226 21.20 -15.20 12.20
CA GLU A 226 20.88 -16.07 11.07
C GLU A 226 20.46 -15.26 9.85
N ARG A 227 19.55 -14.29 10.05
CA ARG A 227 19.10 -13.39 8.98
C ARG A 227 20.24 -12.52 8.45
N GLN A 228 21.16 -12.07 9.31
CA GLN A 228 22.35 -11.33 8.88
C GLN A 228 23.26 -12.20 8.01
N ASN A 229 23.53 -13.43 8.41
CA ASN A 229 24.35 -14.36 7.62
C ASN A 229 23.68 -14.64 6.26
N PHE A 230 22.38 -14.90 6.25
CA PHE A 230 21.62 -15.07 5.02
C PHE A 230 21.71 -13.85 4.09
N MET A 231 21.58 -12.63 4.64
CA MET A 231 21.73 -11.40 3.86
C MET A 231 23.14 -11.25 3.26
N ILE A 232 24.18 -11.64 4.00
CA ILE A 232 25.56 -11.62 3.50
C ILE A 232 25.74 -12.63 2.37
N GLU A 233 25.22 -13.85 2.53
CA GLU A 233 25.33 -14.93 1.53
C GLU A 233 24.57 -14.62 0.25
N ASN A 234 23.47 -13.86 0.34
CA ASN A 234 22.62 -13.50 -0.79
C ASN A 234 22.80 -12.05 -1.26
N LEU A 235 23.86 -11.37 -0.80
CA LEU A 235 24.14 -10.00 -1.19
C LEU A 235 24.49 -9.97 -2.69
N VAL A 236 23.58 -9.43 -3.49
CA VAL A 236 23.86 -9.11 -4.89
C VAL A 236 24.53 -7.75 -4.92
N VAL A 237 25.82 -7.73 -5.27
CA VAL A 237 26.54 -6.49 -5.55
C VAL A 237 26.21 -6.12 -6.99
N GLU A 238 25.32 -5.15 -7.18
CA GLU A 238 25.17 -4.50 -8.48
C GLU A 238 26.49 -3.76 -8.75
N GLU A 239 27.31 -4.26 -9.68
CA GLU A 239 28.43 -3.48 -10.20
C GLU A 239 27.82 -2.24 -10.88
N ASP A 240 28.08 -1.06 -10.32
CA ASP A 240 27.81 0.20 -10.99
C ASP A 240 28.51 0.15 -12.37
N ILE A 241 27.73 -0.09 -13.43
CA ILE A 241 28.24 -0.02 -14.80
C ILE A 241 28.57 1.45 -15.05
N VAL A 242 29.86 1.78 -14.95
CA VAL A 242 30.46 3.10 -15.22
C VAL A 242 30.21 3.53 -16.67
#